data_AF-A0A660PBD1-F1
#
_entry.id   AF-A0A660PBD1-F1
#
_cell.length_a   1.000
_cell.length_b   1.000
_cell.length_c   1.000
_cell.angle_alpha   90.00
_cell.angle_beta   90.00
_cell.angle_gamma   90.00
#
_symmetry.space_group_name_H-M   'P 1'
#
loop_
_entity.id
_entity.type
_entity.pdbx_description
1 polymer ?
#
loop_
_entity_poly.entity_id
_entity_poly.type
_entity_poly.pdbx_seq_one_letter_code
_entity_poly.pdbx_strand_id
1 'polypeptide(L)'
;MGRAYLPSASYAEMLHWALPPEAFVEFEEFERWLRDEGKIEQYGRFVRGGHWRGFLSKYPESNLMHKRMLAVSDKLAEFEKANPDKTKTIIEARNYLYAGQCNCPYWHGVFGGLYLPHLRSTIFENLIRAEKLLSGLPRDETETAVVDYDCDGFDEITVTTNKFIAVIKPSAGASLIELNCIESNFNPTDILNRRREGYHRRLSSAIINGTENNEKSNGSNSIHDMVMAKEDGLEKLLVDDWYLRRCFIDHFLADDVSIDNFLSGEFNDSGDFVLEPYRHIKDGTPGIIDLRRFGVLRQKDISRQIRIDKRYHFSLDSEAISVGYCLTALNEDIDNARFAVECNFNFQAGHADDRYILFNGQKIGDGYLDATVVQPECHSLIMQDDWRRFAIAMMVDKTAEVWQGPIYTVSLSESGFEKVYQGTTLVHLFNLHLKKGIPFEISFLLFAGKPETMPNRFRIGENQTVTAGQ
;
A
#
# COMPACT_ATOMS: atom_id res chain seq x y z
N MET A 1 -33.89 36.34 -9.69
CA MET A 1 -32.81 35.40 -10.06
C MET A 1 -32.96 35.01 -11.52
N GLY A 2 -31.85 34.83 -12.26
CA GLY A 2 -31.83 34.42 -13.68
C GLY A 2 -31.22 33.01 -13.86
N ARG A 3 -30.97 32.61 -15.12
CA ARG A 3 -30.35 31.32 -15.47
C ARG A 3 -28.82 31.42 -15.48
N ALA A 4 -28.14 30.43 -14.92
CA ALA A 4 -26.68 30.28 -14.97
C ALA A 4 -26.28 28.81 -15.24
N TYR A 5 -25.12 28.60 -15.88
CA TYR A 5 -24.50 27.29 -16.09
C TYR A 5 -23.15 27.28 -15.38
N LEU A 6 -22.94 26.32 -14.48
CA LEU A 6 -21.74 26.25 -13.65
C LEU A 6 -20.80 25.14 -14.16
N PRO A 7 -19.48 25.39 -14.22
CA PRO A 7 -18.51 24.35 -14.55
C PRO A 7 -18.35 23.36 -13.37
N SER A 8 -17.62 22.26 -13.60
CA SER A 8 -17.10 21.46 -12.49
C SER A 8 -16.13 22.31 -11.67
N ALA A 9 -16.53 22.65 -10.44
CA ALA A 9 -15.76 23.50 -9.54
C ALA A 9 -16.04 23.09 -8.09
N SER A 10 -15.26 23.67 -7.17
CA SER A 10 -15.46 23.60 -5.73
C SER A 10 -15.07 24.97 -5.13
N TYR A 11 -15.10 25.10 -3.82
CA TYR A 11 -14.54 26.25 -3.11
C TYR A 11 -13.03 26.42 -3.38
N ALA A 12 -12.50 27.62 -3.20
CA ALA A 12 -11.19 28.03 -3.69
C ALA A 12 -10.04 27.15 -3.16
N GLU A 13 -10.11 26.74 -1.90
CA GLU A 13 -9.10 25.92 -1.22
C GLU A 13 -8.96 24.54 -1.88
N MET A 14 -10.05 23.97 -2.38
CA MET A 14 -10.03 22.72 -3.13
C MET A 14 -9.25 22.82 -4.44
N LEU A 15 -9.19 24.02 -5.04
CA LEU A 15 -8.42 24.26 -6.26
C LEU A 15 -6.92 24.13 -6.01
N HIS A 16 -6.46 24.35 -4.77
CA HIS A 16 -5.10 24.05 -4.36
C HIS A 16 -4.93 22.56 -4.08
N TRP A 17 -5.71 22.00 -3.16
CA TRP A 17 -5.46 20.65 -2.61
C TRP A 17 -5.48 19.54 -3.66
N ALA A 18 -6.33 19.69 -4.68
CA ALA A 18 -6.45 18.74 -5.77
C ALA A 18 -5.27 18.75 -6.76
N LEU A 19 -4.34 19.70 -6.64
CA LEU A 19 -3.14 19.76 -7.48
C LEU A 19 -2.05 18.82 -6.96
N PRO A 20 -1.20 18.29 -7.86
CA PRO A 20 0.09 17.71 -7.50
C PRO A 20 0.95 18.68 -6.67
N PRO A 21 1.91 18.18 -5.88
CA PRO A 21 2.67 18.99 -4.92
C PRO A 21 3.38 20.21 -5.54
N GLU A 22 4.01 20.05 -6.70
CA GLU A 22 4.73 21.12 -7.38
C GLU A 22 3.75 22.18 -7.90
N ALA A 23 2.69 21.75 -8.57
CA ALA A 23 1.65 22.64 -9.10
C ALA A 23 0.90 23.38 -7.97
N PHE A 24 0.73 22.76 -6.81
CA PHE A 24 0.17 23.43 -5.61
C PHE A 24 1.02 24.65 -5.23
N VAL A 25 2.36 24.47 -5.19
CA VAL A 25 3.32 25.50 -4.78
C VAL A 25 3.31 26.65 -5.78
N GLU A 26 3.39 26.35 -7.08
CA GLU A 26 3.33 27.33 -8.17
C GLU A 26 2.00 28.11 -8.17
N PHE A 27 0.88 27.42 -7.91
CA PHE A 27 -0.44 28.04 -7.84
C PHE A 27 -0.55 29.01 -6.65
N GLU A 28 -0.01 28.64 -5.50
CA GLU A 28 0.04 29.53 -4.33
C GLU A 28 0.92 30.76 -4.58
N GLU A 29 2.06 30.59 -5.27
CA GLU A 29 2.95 31.69 -5.65
C GLU A 29 2.29 32.63 -6.66
N PHE A 30 1.56 32.09 -7.63
CA PHE A 30 0.79 32.89 -8.59
C PHE A 30 -0.28 33.75 -7.90
N GLU A 31 -1.03 33.17 -6.96
CA GLU A 31 -2.01 33.95 -6.20
C GLU A 31 -1.36 35.01 -5.31
N ARG A 32 -0.22 34.69 -4.69
CA ARG A 32 0.54 35.65 -3.87
C ARG A 32 0.99 36.82 -4.72
N TRP A 33 1.56 36.55 -5.90
CA TRP A 33 1.93 37.58 -6.86
C TRP A 33 0.74 38.46 -7.27
N LEU A 34 -0.43 37.88 -7.55
CA LEU A 34 -1.64 38.65 -7.85
C LEU A 34 -2.07 39.57 -6.69
N ARG A 35 -1.92 39.12 -5.44
CA ARG A 35 -2.22 39.91 -4.24
C ARG A 35 -1.22 41.04 -4.06
N ASP A 36 0.07 40.75 -4.13
CA ASP A 36 1.16 41.71 -3.95
C ASP A 36 1.12 42.84 -5.00
N GLU A 37 0.68 42.52 -6.21
CA GLU A 37 0.50 43.47 -7.31
C GLU A 37 -0.85 44.22 -7.28
N GLY A 38 -1.72 43.96 -6.29
CA GLY A 38 -3.06 44.56 -6.21
C GLY A 38 -4.01 44.14 -7.35
N LYS A 39 -3.71 43.02 -8.01
CA LYS A 39 -4.39 42.53 -9.23
C LYS A 39 -5.49 41.51 -8.96
N ILE A 40 -5.58 41.00 -7.72
CA ILE A 40 -6.51 39.93 -7.34
C ILE A 40 -7.99 40.32 -7.51
N GLU A 41 -8.39 41.56 -7.22
CA GLU A 41 -9.78 41.99 -7.39
C GLU A 41 -10.23 42.01 -8.86
N GLN A 42 -9.33 42.42 -9.76
CA GLN A 42 -9.62 42.50 -11.19
C GLN A 42 -9.62 41.11 -11.84
N TYR A 43 -8.59 40.31 -11.55
CA TYR A 43 -8.28 39.09 -12.28
C TYR A 43 -8.58 37.79 -11.53
N GLY A 44 -8.89 37.83 -10.23
CA GLY A 44 -9.16 36.67 -9.39
C GLY A 44 -10.26 35.76 -9.94
N ARG A 45 -11.28 36.33 -10.59
CA ARG A 45 -12.36 35.58 -11.27
C ARG A 45 -11.88 34.64 -12.39
N PHE A 46 -10.66 34.84 -12.90
CA PHE A 46 -10.04 34.02 -13.95
C PHE A 46 -9.04 33.00 -13.39
N VAL A 47 -8.72 33.06 -12.09
CA VAL A 47 -7.82 32.11 -11.43
C VAL A 47 -8.49 30.74 -11.37
N ARG A 48 -7.77 29.70 -11.83
CA ARG A 48 -8.24 28.31 -11.86
C ARG A 48 -7.11 27.41 -11.37
N GLY A 49 -7.46 26.42 -10.55
CA GLY A 49 -6.55 25.37 -10.09
C GLY A 49 -7.10 23.99 -10.43
N GLY A 50 -6.83 23.02 -9.57
CA GLY A 50 -7.29 21.64 -9.70
C GLY A 50 -8.80 21.46 -9.51
N HIS A 51 -9.28 20.25 -9.79
CA HIS A 51 -10.66 19.83 -9.50
C HIS A 51 -10.62 18.53 -8.70
N TRP A 52 -11.65 18.26 -7.89
CA TRP A 52 -11.65 17.13 -6.93
C TRP A 52 -11.24 15.78 -7.55
N ARG A 53 -11.71 15.44 -8.77
CA ARG A 53 -11.32 14.18 -9.43
C ARG A 53 -9.81 14.04 -9.71
N GLY A 54 -9.04 15.14 -9.67
CA GLY A 54 -7.58 15.11 -9.75
C GLY A 54 -6.93 14.33 -8.61
N PHE A 55 -7.61 14.16 -7.47
CA PHE A 55 -7.15 13.28 -6.40
C PHE A 55 -7.03 11.82 -6.81
N LEU A 56 -7.84 11.36 -7.78
CA LEU A 56 -7.73 10.01 -8.31
C LEU A 56 -6.48 9.83 -9.19
N SER A 57 -5.89 10.92 -9.70
CA SER A 57 -4.58 10.87 -10.35
C SER A 57 -3.44 11.09 -9.35
N LYS A 58 -3.65 11.98 -8.37
CA LYS A 58 -2.66 12.31 -7.34
C LYS A 58 -2.38 11.14 -6.39
N TYR A 59 -3.41 10.36 -6.05
CA TYR A 59 -3.32 9.23 -5.12
C TYR A 59 -3.82 7.94 -5.77
N PRO A 60 -2.91 7.10 -6.28
CA PRO A 60 -3.24 5.78 -6.82
C PRO A 60 -4.06 4.92 -5.84
N GLU A 61 -3.81 5.04 -4.53
CA GLU A 61 -4.53 4.30 -3.50
C GLU A 61 -5.99 4.74 -3.40
N SER A 62 -6.25 6.04 -3.55
CA SER A 62 -7.62 6.55 -3.63
C SER A 62 -8.30 6.12 -4.92
N ASN A 63 -7.57 6.06 -6.04
CA ASN A 63 -8.11 5.58 -7.31
C ASN A 63 -8.53 4.13 -7.19
N LEU A 64 -7.64 3.27 -6.66
CA LEU A 64 -7.90 1.86 -6.44
C LEU A 64 -9.15 1.65 -5.58
N MET A 65 -9.24 2.34 -4.44
CA MET A 65 -10.41 2.29 -3.55
C MET A 65 -11.69 2.78 -4.26
N HIS A 66 -11.60 3.84 -5.07
CA HIS A 66 -12.74 4.38 -5.81
C HIS A 66 -13.21 3.42 -6.92
N LYS A 67 -12.29 2.80 -7.66
CA LYS A 67 -12.63 1.84 -8.71
C LYS A 67 -13.16 0.53 -8.14
N ARG A 68 -12.64 0.09 -6.98
CA ARG A 68 -13.25 -0.98 -6.18
C ARG A 68 -14.71 -0.66 -5.85
N MET A 69 -14.99 0.54 -5.34
CA MET A 69 -16.35 0.97 -5.03
C MET A 69 -17.27 0.90 -6.26
N LEU A 70 -16.78 1.33 -7.43
CA LEU A 70 -17.54 1.21 -8.68
C LEU A 70 -17.76 -0.25 -9.09
N ALA A 71 -16.74 -1.11 -8.98
CA ALA A 71 -16.88 -2.54 -9.27
C ALA A 71 -17.94 -3.22 -8.39
N VAL A 72 -18.00 -2.86 -7.09
CA VAL A 72 -19.06 -3.32 -6.19
C VAL A 72 -20.43 -2.76 -6.58
N SER A 73 -20.48 -1.50 -7.03
CA SER A 73 -21.72 -0.88 -7.55
C SER A 73 -22.25 -1.61 -8.79
N ASP A 74 -21.37 -1.99 -9.72
CA ASP A 74 -21.75 -2.73 -10.92
C ASP A 74 -22.25 -4.14 -10.55
N LYS A 75 -21.55 -4.84 -9.65
CA LYS A 75 -22.00 -6.13 -9.10
C LYS A 75 -23.38 -6.03 -8.44
N LEU A 76 -23.66 -4.94 -7.72
CA LEU A 76 -24.98 -4.72 -7.12
C LEU A 76 -26.06 -4.58 -8.19
N ALA A 77 -25.80 -3.81 -9.24
CA ALA A 77 -26.74 -3.60 -10.34
C ALA A 77 -27.03 -4.90 -11.10
N GLU A 78 -26.00 -5.72 -11.36
CA GLU A 78 -26.14 -7.04 -11.97
C GLU A 78 -26.93 -7.99 -11.08
N PHE A 79 -26.61 -8.05 -9.79
CA PHE A 79 -27.30 -8.89 -8.82
C PHE A 79 -28.78 -8.51 -8.68
N GLU A 80 -29.09 -7.21 -8.62
CA GLU A 80 -30.47 -6.71 -8.54
C GLU A 80 -31.28 -7.09 -9.78
N LYS A 81 -30.69 -7.00 -10.96
CA LYS A 81 -31.33 -7.41 -12.23
C LYS A 81 -31.57 -8.93 -12.28
N ALA A 82 -30.61 -9.73 -11.81
CA ALA A 82 -30.70 -11.19 -11.84
C ALA A 82 -31.58 -11.76 -10.72
N ASN A 83 -31.71 -11.06 -9.59
CA ASN A 83 -32.38 -11.55 -8.38
C ASN A 83 -33.37 -10.52 -7.80
N PRO A 84 -34.37 -10.06 -8.56
CA PRO A 84 -35.27 -8.97 -8.13
C PRO A 84 -36.02 -9.27 -6.82
N ASP A 85 -36.27 -10.55 -6.53
CA ASP A 85 -36.97 -11.00 -5.31
C ASP A 85 -36.09 -10.99 -4.05
N LYS A 86 -34.76 -10.82 -4.18
CA LYS A 86 -33.82 -10.78 -3.05
C LYS A 86 -33.74 -9.37 -2.43
N THR A 87 -34.87 -8.70 -2.28
CA THR A 87 -34.98 -7.29 -1.86
C THR A 87 -34.20 -6.97 -0.58
N LYS A 88 -34.23 -7.88 0.42
CA LYS A 88 -33.49 -7.68 1.68
C LYS A 88 -31.97 -7.60 1.45
N THR A 89 -31.41 -8.57 0.72
CA THR A 89 -29.97 -8.62 0.39
C THR A 89 -29.57 -7.40 -0.44
N ILE A 90 -30.39 -7.02 -1.42
CA ILE A 90 -30.15 -5.84 -2.27
C ILE A 90 -30.09 -4.56 -1.42
N ILE A 91 -31.06 -4.34 -0.52
CA ILE A 91 -31.08 -3.17 0.36
C ILE A 91 -29.86 -3.16 1.29
N GLU A 92 -29.51 -4.30 1.88
CA GLU A 92 -28.38 -4.40 2.80
C GLU A 92 -27.04 -4.15 2.09
N ALA A 93 -26.81 -4.78 0.93
CA ALA A 93 -25.62 -4.54 0.12
C ALA A 93 -25.53 -3.09 -0.36
N ARG A 94 -26.65 -2.48 -0.74
CA ARG A 94 -26.72 -1.06 -1.13
C ARG A 94 -26.35 -0.12 0.01
N ASN A 95 -26.82 -0.41 1.24
CA ASN A 95 -26.45 0.39 2.42
C ASN A 95 -24.95 0.35 2.68
N TYR A 96 -24.33 -0.83 2.57
CA TYR A 96 -22.88 -0.97 2.69
C TYR A 96 -22.14 -0.26 1.56
N LEU A 97 -22.59 -0.38 0.31
CA LEU A 97 -22.01 0.37 -0.81
C LEU A 97 -22.07 1.89 -0.55
N TYR A 98 -23.21 2.42 -0.12
CA TYR A 98 -23.36 3.85 0.18
C TYR A 98 -22.48 4.30 1.36
N ALA A 99 -22.31 3.47 2.39
CA ALA A 99 -21.35 3.73 3.46
C ALA A 99 -19.91 3.78 2.92
N GLY A 100 -19.57 2.89 1.99
CA GLY A 100 -18.31 2.88 1.24
C GLY A 100 -18.11 4.08 0.31
N GLN A 101 -19.14 4.90 0.08
CA GLN A 101 -19.06 6.14 -0.73
C GLN A 101 -18.84 7.39 0.13
N CYS A 102 -18.63 7.25 1.44
CA CYS A 102 -18.24 8.38 2.29
C CYS A 102 -16.97 9.03 1.72
N ASN A 103 -17.05 10.33 1.38
CA ASN A 103 -16.04 10.98 0.55
C ASN A 103 -14.68 11.19 1.24
N CYS A 104 -14.65 11.35 2.57
CA CYS A 104 -13.46 11.80 3.31
C CYS A 104 -12.19 11.01 3.00
N PRO A 105 -12.23 9.67 2.85
CA PRO A 105 -11.02 8.88 2.62
C PRO A 105 -10.54 8.89 1.17
N TYR A 106 -11.28 9.51 0.24
CA TYR A 106 -10.93 9.56 -1.18
C TYR A 106 -10.09 10.78 -1.58
N TRP A 107 -9.73 11.63 -0.63
CA TRP A 107 -8.94 12.83 -0.90
C TRP A 107 -8.28 13.37 0.35
N HIS A 108 -7.39 14.35 0.20
CA HIS A 108 -6.74 15.01 1.32
C HIS A 108 -6.69 16.52 1.13
N GLY A 109 -6.93 17.24 2.22
CA GLY A 109 -6.85 18.70 2.32
C GLY A 109 -6.17 19.06 3.65
N VAL A 110 -6.93 19.58 4.62
CA VAL A 110 -6.44 19.95 5.97
C VAL A 110 -6.94 19.00 7.07
N PHE A 111 -7.85 18.07 6.76
CA PHE A 111 -8.57 17.27 7.76
C PHE A 111 -8.11 15.79 7.84
N GLY A 112 -6.85 15.51 7.50
CA GLY A 112 -6.32 14.14 7.43
C GLY A 112 -6.88 13.32 6.26
N GLY A 113 -8.21 13.19 6.13
CA GLY A 113 -8.87 12.56 4.98
C GLY A 113 -8.29 11.18 4.64
N LEU A 114 -7.84 11.03 3.39
CA LEU A 114 -7.13 9.86 2.87
C LEU A 114 -5.98 9.42 3.78
N TYR A 115 -5.26 10.32 4.46
CA TYR A 115 -4.13 9.97 5.32
C TYR A 115 -4.54 9.25 6.61
N LEU A 116 -5.82 9.21 6.98
CA LEU A 116 -6.31 8.56 8.20
C LEU A 116 -6.64 7.08 7.96
N PRO A 117 -5.84 6.11 8.46
CA PRO A 117 -6.03 4.68 8.16
C PRO A 117 -7.37 4.11 8.64
N HIS A 118 -7.92 4.66 9.74
CA HIS A 118 -9.20 4.21 10.26
C HIS A 118 -10.35 4.57 9.31
N LEU A 119 -10.29 5.71 8.63
CA LEU A 119 -11.33 6.07 7.67
C LEU A 119 -11.25 5.22 6.40
N ARG A 120 -10.04 4.98 5.85
CA ARG A 120 -9.86 4.10 4.68
C ARG A 120 -10.31 2.67 4.99
N SER A 121 -9.89 2.11 6.13
CA SER A 121 -10.29 0.77 6.54
C SER A 121 -11.80 0.61 6.66
N THR A 122 -12.53 1.62 7.13
CA THR A 122 -14.01 1.59 7.17
C THR A 122 -14.62 1.57 5.77
N ILE A 123 -14.03 2.24 4.77
CA ILE A 123 -14.48 2.13 3.38
C ILE A 123 -14.30 0.71 2.88
N PHE A 124 -13.09 0.14 3.01
CA PHE A 124 -12.83 -1.24 2.60
C PHE A 124 -13.76 -2.23 3.30
N GLU A 125 -13.95 -2.10 4.61
CA GLU A 125 -14.85 -2.96 5.38
C GLU A 125 -16.27 -2.97 4.81
N ASN A 126 -16.83 -1.79 4.52
CA ASN A 126 -18.17 -1.68 3.96
C ASN A 126 -18.23 -2.26 2.53
N LEU A 127 -17.23 -1.98 1.68
CA LEU A 127 -17.19 -2.52 0.32
C LEU A 127 -17.07 -4.05 0.32
N ILE A 128 -16.26 -4.63 1.21
CA ILE A 128 -16.13 -6.08 1.36
C ILE A 128 -17.44 -6.70 1.83
N ARG A 129 -18.13 -6.08 2.80
CA ARG A 129 -19.45 -6.55 3.27
C ARG A 129 -20.50 -6.53 2.16
N ALA A 130 -20.54 -5.46 1.36
CA ALA A 130 -21.43 -5.37 0.20
C ALA A 130 -21.12 -6.49 -0.80
N GLU A 131 -19.85 -6.62 -1.19
CA GLU A 131 -19.43 -7.62 -2.18
C GLU A 131 -19.67 -9.06 -1.70
N LYS A 132 -19.45 -9.34 -0.41
CA LYS A 132 -19.74 -10.64 0.21
C LYS A 132 -21.21 -11.05 0.07
N LEU A 133 -22.14 -10.11 0.25
CA LEU A 133 -23.58 -10.34 0.08
C LEU A 133 -23.96 -10.61 -1.38
N LEU A 134 -23.23 -10.00 -2.33
CA LEU A 134 -23.49 -10.09 -3.77
C LEU A 134 -22.79 -11.26 -4.44
N SER A 135 -21.75 -11.81 -3.82
CA SER A 135 -20.87 -12.83 -4.40
C SER A 135 -21.44 -14.25 -4.43
N GLY A 136 -22.63 -14.47 -3.88
CA GLY A 136 -23.26 -15.80 -3.86
C GLY A 136 -22.46 -16.86 -3.10
N LEU A 137 -21.66 -16.45 -2.11
CA LEU A 137 -20.80 -17.35 -1.34
C LEU A 137 -21.62 -18.40 -0.54
N PRO A 138 -21.09 -19.63 -0.38
CA PRO A 138 -19.83 -20.13 -0.92
C PRO A 138 -19.90 -20.39 -2.44
N ARG A 139 -18.77 -20.19 -3.11
CA ARG A 139 -18.53 -20.51 -4.53
C ARG A 139 -18.03 -21.95 -4.68
N ASP A 140 -18.25 -22.50 -5.88
CA ASP A 140 -17.81 -23.84 -6.26
C ASP A 140 -16.39 -23.86 -6.85
N GLU A 141 -15.88 -22.71 -7.34
CA GLU A 141 -14.56 -22.58 -7.94
C GLU A 141 -13.92 -21.21 -7.68
N THR A 142 -12.59 -21.15 -7.81
CA THR A 142 -11.84 -19.89 -7.79
C THR A 142 -12.08 -19.13 -9.08
N GLU A 143 -12.62 -17.92 -8.99
CA GLU A 143 -12.85 -17.06 -10.15
C GLU A 143 -11.59 -16.23 -10.44
N THR A 144 -11.23 -16.09 -11.71
CA THR A 144 -10.14 -15.23 -12.16
C THR A 144 -10.58 -14.40 -13.35
N ALA A 145 -10.38 -13.09 -13.30
CA ALA A 145 -10.68 -12.18 -14.40
C ALA A 145 -9.48 -11.29 -14.72
N VAL A 146 -9.35 -10.93 -15.99
CA VAL A 146 -8.34 -9.99 -16.49
C VAL A 146 -9.09 -8.74 -16.96
N VAL A 147 -8.85 -7.61 -16.31
CA VAL A 147 -9.60 -6.36 -16.52
C VAL A 147 -8.75 -5.18 -16.07
N ASP A 148 -8.81 -4.07 -16.80
CA ASP A 148 -8.32 -2.76 -16.37
C ASP A 148 -9.12 -2.28 -15.15
N TYR A 149 -8.64 -2.65 -13.95
CA TYR A 149 -9.35 -2.53 -12.69
C TYR A 149 -9.26 -1.11 -12.16
N ASP A 150 -8.10 -0.45 -12.29
CA ASP A 150 -7.90 0.93 -11.83
C ASP A 150 -8.07 2.00 -12.94
N CYS A 151 -8.37 1.58 -14.17
CA CYS A 151 -8.59 2.42 -15.35
C CYS A 151 -7.34 3.22 -15.77
N ASP A 152 -6.16 2.60 -15.69
CA ASP A 152 -4.89 3.18 -16.16
C ASP A 152 -4.50 2.74 -17.59
N GLY A 153 -5.32 1.88 -18.21
CA GLY A 153 -5.11 1.35 -19.55
C GLY A 153 -4.34 0.02 -19.59
N PHE A 154 -4.01 -0.57 -18.44
CA PHE A 154 -3.39 -1.88 -18.32
C PHE A 154 -4.29 -2.83 -17.52
N ASP A 155 -4.39 -4.08 -17.96
CA ASP A 155 -5.21 -5.06 -17.24
C ASP A 155 -4.54 -5.54 -15.94
N GLU A 156 -5.29 -5.50 -14.85
CA GLU A 156 -5.05 -6.28 -13.64
C GLU A 156 -5.62 -7.69 -13.74
N ILE A 157 -5.17 -8.56 -12.84
CA ILE A 157 -5.72 -9.90 -12.64
C ILE A 157 -6.43 -9.92 -11.29
N THR A 158 -7.76 -10.08 -11.31
CA THR A 158 -8.54 -10.26 -10.08
C THR A 158 -8.75 -11.74 -9.82
N VAL A 159 -8.64 -12.14 -8.55
CA VAL A 159 -8.85 -13.52 -8.09
C VAL A 159 -9.83 -13.51 -6.93
N THR A 160 -10.92 -14.27 -7.03
CA THR A 160 -11.93 -14.40 -5.97
C THR A 160 -12.08 -15.84 -5.53
N THR A 161 -11.93 -16.08 -4.23
CA THR A 161 -12.16 -17.38 -3.56
C THR A 161 -13.25 -17.23 -2.51
N ASN A 162 -13.49 -18.27 -1.70
CA ASN A 162 -14.37 -18.18 -0.53
C ASN A 162 -13.74 -17.39 0.63
N LYS A 163 -12.43 -17.12 0.57
CA LYS A 163 -11.66 -16.45 1.63
C LYS A 163 -11.13 -15.07 1.21
N PHE A 164 -10.79 -14.89 -0.07
CA PHE A 164 -10.12 -13.69 -0.57
C PHE A 164 -10.77 -13.08 -1.80
N ILE A 165 -10.63 -11.76 -1.91
CA ILE A 165 -10.67 -11.03 -3.18
C ILE A 165 -9.32 -10.34 -3.33
N ALA A 166 -8.53 -10.77 -4.30
CA ALA A 166 -7.17 -10.31 -4.53
C ALA A 166 -7.05 -9.63 -5.91
N VAL A 167 -6.16 -8.64 -6.02
CA VAL A 167 -5.84 -7.95 -7.27
C VAL A 167 -4.33 -7.94 -7.46
N ILE A 168 -3.87 -8.49 -8.57
CA ILE A 168 -2.47 -8.50 -8.99
C ILE A 168 -2.32 -7.53 -10.16
N LYS A 169 -1.24 -6.73 -10.18
CA LYS A 169 -0.93 -5.76 -11.23
C LYS A 169 0.28 -6.21 -12.06
N PRO A 170 0.08 -6.95 -13.17
CA PRO A 170 1.18 -7.38 -14.03
C PRO A 170 1.99 -6.24 -14.60
N SER A 171 1.37 -5.08 -14.86
CA SER A 171 2.03 -3.89 -15.42
C SER A 171 3.07 -3.26 -14.49
N ALA A 172 3.01 -3.54 -13.18
CA ALA A 172 3.92 -3.00 -12.17
C ALA A 172 4.45 -4.11 -11.24
N GLY A 173 5.49 -4.81 -11.71
CA GLY A 173 6.22 -5.80 -10.92
C GLY A 173 5.45 -7.07 -10.54
N ALA A 174 4.30 -7.32 -11.18
CA ALA A 174 3.42 -8.44 -10.82
C ALA A 174 3.06 -8.43 -9.32
N SER A 175 2.91 -7.25 -8.73
CA SER A 175 2.67 -7.07 -7.30
C SER A 175 1.22 -7.40 -6.93
N LEU A 176 0.99 -7.94 -5.73
CA LEU A 176 -0.33 -8.06 -5.13
C LEU A 176 -0.73 -6.70 -4.56
N ILE A 177 -1.56 -5.95 -5.29
CA ILE A 177 -1.90 -4.55 -4.98
C ILE A 177 -3.13 -4.41 -4.07
N GLU A 178 -3.91 -5.48 -3.91
CA GLU A 178 -5.07 -5.51 -3.03
C GLU A 178 -5.32 -6.94 -2.53
N LEU A 179 -5.50 -7.10 -1.23
CA LEU A 179 -5.94 -8.34 -0.61
C LEU A 179 -7.09 -8.04 0.37
N ASN A 180 -8.28 -8.51 0.07
CA ASN A 180 -9.43 -8.40 0.96
C ASN A 180 -9.76 -9.75 1.58
N CYS A 181 -9.78 -9.80 2.90
CA CYS A 181 -10.17 -10.96 3.68
C CYS A 181 -11.68 -10.93 3.93
N ILE A 182 -12.41 -11.83 3.26
CA ILE A 182 -13.89 -11.82 3.22
C ILE A 182 -14.50 -12.13 4.60
N GLU A 183 -13.86 -12.99 5.39
CA GLU A 183 -14.38 -13.39 6.69
C GLU A 183 -14.28 -12.26 7.72
N SER A 184 -13.14 -11.56 7.76
CA SER A 184 -12.88 -10.44 8.67
C SER A 184 -13.36 -9.09 8.15
N ASN A 185 -13.80 -9.00 6.89
CA ASN A 185 -14.12 -7.74 6.20
C ASN A 185 -12.97 -6.72 6.30
N PHE A 186 -11.74 -7.20 6.11
CA PHE A 186 -10.55 -6.40 6.34
C PHE A 186 -9.61 -6.45 5.14
N ASN A 187 -8.99 -5.32 4.83
CA ASN A 187 -7.96 -5.21 3.81
C ASN A 187 -6.62 -4.91 4.52
N PRO A 188 -5.77 -5.93 4.78
CA PRO A 188 -4.47 -5.72 5.41
C PRO A 188 -3.48 -4.97 4.51
N THR A 189 -3.75 -4.83 3.22
CA THR A 189 -2.92 -4.12 2.24
C THR A 189 -3.30 -2.65 2.06
N ASP A 190 -4.20 -2.10 2.89
CA ASP A 190 -4.61 -0.70 2.92
C ASP A 190 -3.50 0.22 3.45
N ILE A 191 -2.49 0.41 2.60
CA ILE A 191 -1.29 1.23 2.82
C ILE A 191 -1.40 2.48 1.96
N LEU A 192 -0.89 3.60 2.48
CA LEU A 192 -0.64 4.82 1.72
C LEU A 192 0.86 5.02 1.53
N ASN A 193 1.31 5.25 0.30
CA ASN A 193 2.69 5.63 0.04
C ASN A 193 3.06 6.96 0.70
N ARG A 194 4.35 7.12 0.95
CA ARG A 194 4.93 8.38 1.38
C ARG A 194 5.16 9.26 0.17
N ARG A 195 4.69 10.51 0.28
CA ARG A 195 4.77 11.52 -0.77
C ARG A 195 4.90 12.88 -0.12
N ARG A 196 5.56 13.79 -0.82
CA ARG A 196 5.51 15.21 -0.53
C ARG A 196 4.14 15.77 -0.85
N GLU A 197 3.75 16.75 -0.06
CA GLU A 197 2.57 17.57 -0.26
C GLU A 197 3.00 19.03 -0.39
N GLY A 198 2.24 19.82 -1.15
CA GLY A 198 2.60 21.23 -1.39
C GLY A 198 2.71 22.06 -0.10
N TYR A 199 2.01 21.65 0.97
CA TYR A 199 2.10 22.29 2.27
C TYR A 199 3.35 21.92 3.09
N HIS A 200 4.09 20.84 2.75
CA HIS A 200 5.29 20.42 3.49
C HIS A 200 6.42 21.46 3.43
N ARG A 201 6.43 22.38 2.44
CA ARG A 201 7.39 23.49 2.42
C ARG A 201 7.34 24.36 3.69
N ARG A 202 6.16 24.43 4.31
CA ARG A 202 5.91 25.21 5.54
C ARG A 202 6.40 24.50 6.80
N LEU A 203 6.79 23.23 6.72
CA LEU A 203 7.28 22.46 7.86
C LEU A 203 8.58 23.04 8.43
N SER A 204 9.48 23.52 7.56
CA SER A 204 10.73 24.19 7.97
C SER A 204 10.52 25.48 8.77
N SER A 205 9.35 26.11 8.63
CA SER A 205 8.92 27.31 9.36
C SER A 205 7.95 27.02 10.51
N ALA A 206 7.64 25.74 10.77
CA ALA A 206 6.65 25.37 11.78
C ALA A 206 7.21 25.51 13.19
N ILE A 207 6.36 25.98 14.12
CA ILE A 207 6.72 26.13 15.54
C ILE A 207 6.30 24.85 16.28
N ILE A 208 7.23 24.27 17.04
CA ILE A 208 7.00 23.03 17.80
C ILE A 208 6.18 23.35 19.06
N ASN A 209 5.10 22.59 19.28
CA ASN A 209 4.33 22.68 20.52
C ASN A 209 5.21 22.30 21.72
N GLY A 210 5.50 23.27 22.60
CA GLY A 210 6.21 23.04 23.87
C GLY A 210 7.60 23.66 24.01
N THR A 211 8.15 24.28 22.97
CA THR A 211 9.38 25.08 23.09
C THR A 211 9.04 26.55 23.39
N GLU A 212 9.26 26.98 24.63
CA GLU A 212 9.28 28.41 24.99
C GLU A 212 10.51 29.11 24.38
N ASN A 213 10.51 29.34 23.06
CA ASN A 213 11.45 30.28 22.46
C ASN A 213 10.75 31.64 22.28
N ASN A 214 10.84 32.44 23.35
CA ASN A 214 10.63 33.87 23.34
C ASN A 214 11.72 34.57 22.51
N GLU A 215 11.61 34.55 21.19
CA GLU A 215 12.20 35.59 20.37
C GLU A 215 11.10 36.34 19.62
N LYS A 216 10.84 37.56 20.11
CA LYS A 216 9.96 38.53 19.46
C LYS A 216 10.52 38.86 18.07
N SER A 217 9.97 38.22 17.04
CA SER A 217 10.07 38.74 15.68
C SER A 217 9.18 39.97 15.56
N ASN A 218 9.81 41.14 15.47
CA ASN A 218 9.15 42.39 15.10
C ASN A 218 8.74 42.30 13.62
N GLY A 219 7.52 41.85 13.37
CA GLY A 219 6.89 41.86 12.05
C GLY A 219 5.43 41.44 12.16
N SER A 220 4.53 42.20 11.54
CA SER A 220 3.08 42.01 11.63
C SER A 220 2.60 40.78 10.84
N ASN A 221 3.00 39.58 11.25
CA ASN A 221 2.35 38.36 10.79
C ASN A 221 1.27 38.00 11.80
N SER A 222 0.04 37.92 11.30
CA SER A 222 -1.12 37.45 12.06
C SER A 222 -0.79 36.14 12.77
N ILE A 223 -1.21 36.02 14.03
CA ILE A 223 -1.13 34.78 14.84
C ILE A 223 -1.77 33.58 14.11
N HIS A 224 -2.58 33.82 13.08
CA HIS A 224 -3.21 32.80 12.23
C HIS A 224 -2.32 32.16 11.15
N ASP A 225 -1.10 32.66 10.90
CA ASP A 225 -0.17 32.07 9.92
C ASP A 225 0.86 31.11 10.54
N MET A 226 0.81 30.89 11.86
CA MET A 226 1.71 29.97 12.54
C MET A 226 1.28 28.53 12.30
N VAL A 227 2.03 27.81 11.46
CA VAL A 227 1.87 26.37 11.30
C VAL A 227 2.53 25.67 12.48
N MET A 228 1.78 24.86 13.21
CA MET A 228 2.28 24.13 14.38
C MET A 228 2.76 22.74 13.97
N ALA A 229 3.76 22.21 14.68
CA ALA A 229 4.17 20.80 14.61
C ALA A 229 3.96 20.12 15.98
N LYS A 230 3.46 18.89 15.97
CA LYS A 230 3.24 18.11 17.20
C LYS A 230 4.50 17.43 17.74
N GLU A 231 5.49 17.20 16.89
CA GLU A 231 6.72 16.49 17.23
C GLU A 231 7.90 16.97 16.38
N ASP A 232 9.10 16.79 16.93
CA ASP A 232 10.37 17.10 16.26
C ASP A 232 10.73 16.03 15.21
N GLY A 233 11.48 16.41 14.18
CA GLY A 233 12.05 15.46 13.23
C GLY A 233 11.13 15.02 12.11
N LEU A 234 9.93 15.61 11.97
CA LEU A 234 8.98 15.31 10.89
C LEU A 234 9.59 15.55 9.50
N GLU A 235 10.54 16.47 9.37
CA GLU A 235 11.27 16.73 8.12
C GLU A 235 12.05 15.52 7.62
N LYS A 236 12.47 14.63 8.52
CA LYS A 236 13.18 13.37 8.19
C LYS A 236 12.24 12.29 7.67
N LEU A 237 10.93 12.46 7.85
CA LEU A 237 9.89 11.56 7.38
C LEU A 237 9.30 11.99 6.02
N LEU A 238 9.79 13.10 5.44
CA LEU A 238 9.39 13.59 4.12
C LEU A 238 10.07 12.79 3.00
N VAL A 239 9.65 11.55 2.85
CA VAL A 239 10.12 10.61 1.83
C VAL A 239 9.12 10.54 0.68
N ASP A 240 9.63 10.44 -0.54
CA ASP A 240 8.86 10.16 -1.75
C ASP A 240 9.11 8.72 -2.20
N ASP A 241 8.12 7.84 -2.01
CA ASP A 241 8.19 6.48 -2.53
C ASP A 241 8.04 6.51 -4.06
N TRP A 242 9.06 6.03 -4.77
CA TRP A 242 9.10 5.98 -6.24
C TRP A 242 8.30 4.80 -6.85
N TYR A 243 7.69 3.96 -6.00
CA TYR A 243 6.88 2.82 -6.38
C TYR A 243 5.70 2.63 -5.41
N LEU A 244 4.64 1.95 -5.83
CA LEU A 244 3.46 1.67 -4.99
C LEU A 244 3.77 0.60 -3.94
N ARG A 245 3.72 0.94 -2.65
CA ARG A 245 3.97 0.01 -1.53
C ARG A 245 2.79 -0.94 -1.36
N ARG A 246 3.04 -2.21 -1.69
CA ARG A 246 2.07 -3.32 -1.76
C ARG A 246 2.75 -4.63 -1.37
N CYS A 247 2.26 -5.77 -1.83
CA CYS A 247 2.82 -7.07 -1.47
C CYS A 247 3.52 -7.76 -2.63
N PHE A 248 4.55 -8.52 -2.29
CA PHE A 248 5.40 -9.25 -3.22
C PHE A 248 6.02 -8.32 -4.25
N ILE A 249 6.72 -7.28 -3.81
CA ILE A 249 7.49 -6.40 -4.69
C ILE A 249 8.91 -6.95 -4.79
N ASP A 250 9.41 -7.05 -6.03
CA ASP A 250 10.64 -7.77 -6.35
C ASP A 250 11.80 -6.77 -6.52
N HIS A 251 12.68 -6.70 -5.53
CA HIS A 251 13.85 -5.82 -5.49
C HIS A 251 15.14 -6.59 -5.77
N PHE A 252 16.14 -5.91 -6.33
CA PHE A 252 17.54 -6.34 -6.23
C PHE A 252 18.36 -5.23 -5.60
N LEU A 253 18.69 -5.35 -4.32
CA LEU A 253 19.39 -4.30 -3.60
C LEU A 253 20.88 -4.26 -3.95
N ALA A 254 21.50 -3.08 -3.98
CA ALA A 254 22.96 -3.00 -4.08
C ALA A 254 23.63 -3.50 -2.79
N ASP A 255 24.90 -3.91 -2.87
CA ASP A 255 25.64 -4.55 -1.76
C ASP A 255 25.73 -3.70 -0.48
N ASP A 256 25.67 -2.38 -0.61
CA ASP A 256 25.81 -1.39 0.46
C ASP A 256 24.46 -0.93 1.06
N VAL A 257 23.33 -1.36 0.52
CA VAL A 257 22.01 -0.97 1.01
C VAL A 257 21.77 -1.59 2.39
N SER A 258 21.61 -0.71 3.39
CA SER A 258 21.15 -1.05 4.73
C SER A 258 19.64 -0.86 4.87
N ILE A 259 19.07 -1.35 5.99
CA ILE A 259 17.67 -1.08 6.34
C ILE A 259 17.37 0.41 6.43
N ASP A 260 18.29 1.23 6.94
CA ASP A 260 18.09 2.69 7.08
C ASP A 260 18.00 3.36 5.71
N ASN A 261 18.83 2.95 4.75
CA ASN A 261 18.75 3.42 3.36
C ASN A 261 17.43 3.00 2.71
N PHE A 262 16.99 1.76 2.94
CA PHE A 262 15.74 1.25 2.39
C PHE A 262 14.54 2.03 2.95
N LEU A 263 14.50 2.24 4.27
CA LEU A 263 13.44 2.97 4.94
C LEU A 263 13.46 4.46 4.62
N SER A 264 14.62 5.09 4.38
CA SER A 264 14.65 6.49 3.93
C SER A 264 14.19 6.67 2.48
N GLY A 265 14.07 5.58 1.70
CA GLY A 265 13.82 5.63 0.26
C GLY A 265 15.06 6.01 -0.56
N GLU A 266 16.19 6.27 0.09
CA GLU A 266 17.46 6.63 -0.54
C GLU A 266 18.34 5.38 -0.69
N PHE A 267 17.91 4.47 -1.57
CA PHE A 267 18.66 3.26 -1.88
C PHE A 267 18.71 3.01 -3.38
N ASN A 268 19.73 2.29 -3.81
CA ASN A 268 19.86 1.85 -5.18
C ASN A 268 19.24 0.46 -5.36
N ASP A 269 18.15 0.39 -6.12
CA ASP A 269 17.66 -0.86 -6.69
C ASP A 269 18.41 -1.15 -7.99
N SER A 270 19.23 -2.19 -7.95
CA SER A 270 20.05 -2.64 -9.06
C SER A 270 19.25 -3.40 -10.12
N GLY A 271 18.00 -3.77 -9.83
CA GLY A 271 17.09 -4.48 -10.73
C GLY A 271 16.14 -3.54 -11.49
N ASP A 272 15.39 -4.10 -12.42
CA ASP A 272 14.29 -3.43 -13.12
C ASP A 272 12.97 -4.20 -12.96
N PHE A 273 12.72 -4.78 -11.79
CA PHE A 273 11.58 -5.69 -11.55
C PHE A 273 10.44 -5.04 -10.75
N VAL A 274 10.68 -3.90 -10.11
CA VAL A 274 9.68 -3.21 -9.26
C VAL A 274 8.56 -2.56 -10.08
N LEU A 275 8.93 -1.76 -11.09
CA LEU A 275 7.96 -0.93 -11.84
C LEU A 275 7.57 -1.53 -13.18
N GLU A 276 8.36 -2.46 -13.69
CA GLU A 276 8.25 -2.88 -15.07
C GLU A 276 7.32 -4.09 -15.23
N PRO A 277 6.73 -4.27 -16.43
CA PRO A 277 5.69 -5.26 -16.62
C PRO A 277 6.23 -6.70 -16.59
N TYR A 278 5.42 -7.58 -16.00
CA TYR A 278 5.51 -9.02 -16.15
C TYR A 278 4.46 -9.49 -17.16
N ARG A 279 4.83 -10.47 -17.99
CA ARG A 279 3.90 -11.11 -18.91
C ARG A 279 3.09 -12.18 -18.17
N HIS A 280 1.77 -12.06 -18.19
CA HIS A 280 0.88 -13.15 -17.76
C HIS A 280 0.95 -14.33 -18.74
N ILE A 281 1.43 -15.46 -18.25
CA ILE A 281 1.45 -16.74 -18.94
C ILE A 281 0.13 -17.42 -18.59
N LYS A 282 -0.85 -17.35 -19.51
CA LYS A 282 -2.16 -17.95 -19.25
C LYS A 282 -2.03 -19.47 -19.11
N ASP A 283 -2.24 -19.95 -17.88
CA ASP A 283 -2.56 -21.33 -17.60
C ASP A 283 -4.08 -21.41 -17.32
N GLY A 284 -4.75 -22.44 -17.83
CA GLY A 284 -6.20 -22.60 -17.71
C GLY A 284 -6.64 -23.10 -16.33
N THR A 285 -5.73 -23.17 -15.37
CA THR A 285 -5.98 -23.72 -14.04
C THR A 285 -6.53 -22.63 -13.11
N PRO A 286 -7.76 -22.76 -12.60
CA PRO A 286 -8.36 -21.78 -11.68
C PRO A 286 -7.46 -21.50 -10.47
N GLY A 287 -7.26 -20.21 -10.16
CA GLY A 287 -6.47 -19.77 -9.01
C GLY A 287 -4.95 -19.86 -9.16
N ILE A 288 -4.40 -20.31 -10.30
CA ILE A 288 -2.96 -20.24 -10.59
C ILE A 288 -2.69 -19.07 -11.54
N ILE A 289 -1.85 -18.13 -11.10
CA ILE A 289 -1.44 -16.97 -11.89
C ILE A 289 0.07 -17.04 -12.15
N ASP A 290 0.45 -17.32 -13.39
CA ASP A 290 1.84 -17.40 -13.81
C ASP A 290 2.29 -16.12 -14.51
N LEU A 291 3.35 -15.50 -14.00
CA LEU A 291 3.87 -14.23 -14.45
C LEU A 291 5.36 -14.39 -14.76
N ARG A 292 5.81 -13.88 -15.90
CA ARG A 292 7.22 -13.98 -16.33
C ARG A 292 7.76 -12.63 -16.74
N ARG A 293 8.95 -12.30 -16.25
CA ARG A 293 9.73 -11.15 -16.70
C ARG A 293 11.14 -11.57 -17.10
N PHE A 294 11.61 -11.02 -18.21
CA PHE A 294 13.02 -10.99 -18.58
C PHE A 294 13.51 -9.58 -18.29
N GLY A 295 14.31 -9.43 -17.25
CA GLY A 295 14.83 -8.14 -16.79
C GLY A 295 16.35 -8.15 -16.70
N VAL A 296 16.88 -7.16 -16.02
CA VAL A 296 18.31 -6.94 -15.85
C VAL A 296 18.66 -6.64 -14.39
N LEU A 297 19.81 -7.15 -13.97
CA LEU A 297 20.49 -6.80 -12.74
C LEU A 297 21.77 -6.04 -13.09
N ARG A 298 21.94 -4.83 -12.55
CA ARG A 298 23.11 -3.97 -12.78
C ARG A 298 24.04 -4.04 -11.57
N GLN A 299 25.19 -4.69 -11.72
CA GLN A 299 26.23 -4.77 -10.69
C GLN A 299 27.56 -4.26 -11.25
N LYS A 300 28.18 -3.27 -10.58
CA LYS A 300 29.52 -2.74 -10.92
C LYS A 300 29.65 -2.42 -12.42
N ASP A 301 28.71 -1.65 -12.95
CA ASP A 301 28.59 -1.25 -14.36
C ASP A 301 28.30 -2.36 -15.39
N ILE A 302 28.08 -3.61 -14.93
CA ILE A 302 27.74 -4.75 -15.78
C ILE A 302 26.25 -5.03 -15.66
N SER A 303 25.56 -5.13 -16.80
CA SER A 303 24.16 -5.55 -16.87
C SER A 303 24.05 -7.05 -17.16
N ARG A 304 23.44 -7.79 -16.24
CA ARG A 304 23.26 -9.24 -16.29
C ARG A 304 21.78 -9.56 -16.49
N GLN A 305 21.46 -10.42 -17.46
CA GLN A 305 20.07 -10.77 -17.73
C GLN A 305 19.56 -11.84 -16.77
N ILE A 306 18.42 -11.55 -16.15
CA ILE A 306 17.73 -12.45 -15.22
C ILE A 306 16.30 -12.65 -15.72
N ARG A 307 15.82 -13.89 -15.67
CA ARG A 307 14.40 -14.20 -15.78
C ARG A 307 13.84 -14.47 -14.39
N ILE A 308 12.69 -13.87 -14.09
CA ILE A 308 11.87 -14.23 -12.93
C ILE A 308 10.56 -14.81 -13.45
N ASP A 309 10.29 -16.04 -13.01
CA ASP A 309 8.99 -16.69 -13.06
C ASP A 309 8.35 -16.57 -11.68
N LYS A 310 7.17 -15.97 -11.60
CA LYS A 310 6.42 -15.72 -10.36
C LYS A 310 5.05 -16.36 -10.47
N ARG A 311 4.70 -17.22 -9.52
CA ARG A 311 3.46 -17.98 -9.52
C ARG A 311 2.69 -17.71 -8.24
N TYR A 312 1.51 -17.12 -8.37
CA TYR A 312 0.54 -17.09 -7.28
C TYR A 312 -0.37 -18.30 -7.37
N HIS A 313 -0.69 -18.91 -6.23
CA HIS A 313 -1.67 -19.98 -6.14
C HIS A 313 -2.67 -19.72 -5.00
N PHE A 314 -3.93 -19.64 -5.40
CA PHE A 314 -5.09 -19.42 -4.55
C PHE A 314 -5.97 -20.67 -4.57
N SER A 315 -6.25 -21.22 -3.39
CA SER A 315 -7.21 -22.31 -3.25
C SER A 315 -8.55 -21.80 -2.75
N LEU A 316 -9.65 -22.39 -3.23
CA LEU A 316 -11.02 -21.95 -3.01
C LEU A 316 -11.35 -21.65 -1.53
N ASP A 317 -11.01 -22.56 -0.62
CA ASP A 317 -11.36 -22.46 0.81
C ASP A 317 -10.17 -22.19 1.73
N SER A 318 -9.03 -21.77 1.17
CA SER A 318 -7.81 -21.55 1.96
C SER A 318 -7.63 -20.09 2.33
N GLU A 319 -7.26 -19.84 3.59
CA GLU A 319 -6.74 -18.55 4.06
C GLU A 319 -5.24 -18.40 3.82
N ALA A 320 -4.64 -19.28 3.01
CA ALA A 320 -3.24 -19.21 2.62
C ALA A 320 -3.09 -19.04 1.11
N ILE A 321 -2.11 -18.22 0.71
CA ILE A 321 -1.70 -17.95 -0.66
C ILE A 321 -0.26 -18.42 -0.80
N SER A 322 0.02 -19.29 -1.78
CA SER A 322 1.40 -19.67 -2.09
C SER A 322 1.93 -18.74 -3.19
N VAL A 323 3.15 -18.24 -3.02
CA VAL A 323 3.84 -17.43 -4.03
C VAL A 323 5.20 -18.03 -4.31
N GLY A 324 5.33 -18.68 -5.45
CA GLY A 324 6.57 -19.30 -5.91
C GLY A 324 7.36 -18.38 -6.82
N TYR A 325 8.68 -18.41 -6.68
CA TYR A 325 9.64 -17.72 -7.51
C TYR A 325 10.61 -18.71 -8.12
N CYS A 326 10.93 -18.51 -9.39
CA CYS A 326 12.01 -19.21 -10.07
C CYS A 326 12.87 -18.16 -10.79
N LEU A 327 14.08 -17.95 -10.27
CA LEU A 327 15.06 -17.00 -10.77
C LEU A 327 16.06 -17.74 -11.65
N THR A 328 16.35 -17.24 -12.85
CA THR A 328 17.32 -17.85 -13.75
C THR A 328 18.25 -16.79 -14.32
N ALA A 329 19.55 -16.90 -14.05
CA ALA A 329 20.56 -16.12 -14.74
C ALA A 329 20.72 -16.66 -16.18
N LEU A 330 20.61 -15.80 -17.19
CA LEU A 330 20.51 -16.25 -18.58
C LEU A 330 21.87 -16.35 -19.28
N ASN A 331 22.77 -15.40 -19.02
CA ASN A 331 23.96 -15.22 -19.84
C ASN A 331 25.25 -15.71 -19.17
N GLU A 332 25.34 -15.61 -17.85
CA GLU A 332 26.52 -15.95 -17.04
C GLU A 332 26.09 -16.20 -15.58
N ASP A 333 26.98 -16.76 -14.77
CA ASP A 333 26.76 -16.90 -13.33
C ASP A 333 26.68 -15.50 -12.69
N ILE A 334 25.90 -15.37 -11.62
CA ILE A 334 25.72 -14.12 -10.88
C ILE A 334 26.01 -14.39 -9.41
N ASP A 335 27.09 -13.81 -8.92
CA ASP A 335 27.44 -13.82 -7.51
C ASP A 335 26.78 -12.65 -6.78
N ASN A 336 26.48 -12.86 -5.49
CA ASN A 336 25.97 -11.83 -4.58
C ASN A 336 24.74 -11.08 -5.12
N ALA A 337 23.80 -11.80 -5.76
CA ALA A 337 22.52 -11.20 -6.12
C ALA A 337 21.66 -11.06 -4.86
N ARG A 338 21.54 -9.84 -4.34
CA ARG A 338 20.71 -9.49 -3.16
C ARG A 338 19.24 -9.34 -3.56
N PHE A 339 18.57 -10.46 -3.77
CA PHE A 339 17.14 -10.48 -4.12
C PHE A 339 16.29 -10.23 -2.87
N ALA A 340 15.37 -9.28 -2.93
CA ALA A 340 14.49 -8.93 -1.82
C ALA A 340 13.02 -8.98 -2.25
N VAL A 341 12.17 -9.56 -1.40
CA VAL A 341 10.70 -9.58 -1.58
C VAL A 341 10.07 -8.74 -0.48
N GLU A 342 9.50 -7.60 -0.88
CA GLU A 342 8.83 -6.67 0.04
C GLU A 342 7.32 -6.95 0.12
N CYS A 343 6.79 -7.00 1.35
CA CYS A 343 5.37 -7.03 1.65
C CYS A 343 4.99 -5.95 2.66
N ASN A 344 3.95 -5.19 2.37
CA ASN A 344 3.48 -4.09 3.22
C ASN A 344 2.09 -4.39 3.79
N PHE A 345 1.94 -4.28 5.11
CA PHE A 345 0.69 -4.56 5.82
C PHE A 345 0.34 -3.50 6.86
N ASN A 346 -0.95 -3.24 7.07
CA ASN A 346 -1.42 -2.18 7.96
C ASN A 346 -2.45 -2.68 8.97
N PHE A 347 -2.10 -2.66 10.26
CA PHE A 347 -3.04 -2.89 11.37
C PHE A 347 -3.39 -1.60 12.11
N GLN A 348 -3.23 -0.44 11.49
CA GLN A 348 -3.68 0.90 11.92
C GLN A 348 -3.02 1.52 13.15
N ALA A 349 -2.32 0.75 13.98
CA ALA A 349 -1.52 1.29 15.08
C ALA A 349 -0.16 0.60 15.11
N GLY A 350 0.89 1.41 14.99
CA GLY A 350 2.28 0.97 15.04
C GLY A 350 2.73 0.59 16.44
N HIS A 351 2.36 1.42 17.42
CA HIS A 351 2.82 1.37 18.80
C HIS A 351 1.68 0.98 19.75
N ALA A 352 1.30 -0.30 19.75
CA ALA A 352 0.25 -0.82 20.63
C ALA A 352 0.63 -2.22 21.14
N ASP A 353 0.41 -2.49 22.42
CA ASP A 353 0.82 -3.76 23.05
C ASP A 353 0.06 -4.98 22.50
N ASP A 354 -1.15 -4.76 21.99
CA ASP A 354 -2.05 -5.76 21.39
C ASP A 354 -1.80 -5.97 19.89
N ARG A 355 -0.77 -5.32 19.32
CA ARG A 355 -0.35 -5.46 17.92
C ARG A 355 1.15 -5.63 17.83
N TYR A 356 1.60 -6.79 17.38
CA TYR A 356 3.02 -7.12 17.42
C TYR A 356 3.47 -8.09 16.33
N ILE A 357 4.78 -8.18 16.11
CA ILE A 357 5.40 -9.16 15.22
C ILE A 357 6.18 -10.20 16.02
N LEU A 358 5.98 -11.46 15.64
CA LEU A 358 6.79 -12.60 16.05
C LEU A 358 7.69 -13.00 14.88
N PHE A 359 8.99 -13.11 15.11
CA PHE A 359 9.96 -13.70 14.19
C PHE A 359 10.37 -15.06 14.71
N ASN A 360 10.24 -16.10 13.89
CA ASN A 360 10.45 -17.50 14.30
C ASN A 360 9.72 -17.84 15.63
N GLY A 361 8.52 -17.28 15.82
CA GLY A 361 7.71 -17.46 17.03
C GLY A 361 8.08 -16.60 18.25
N GLN A 362 9.03 -15.67 18.14
CA GLN A 362 9.47 -14.82 19.27
C GLN A 362 9.35 -13.33 18.96
N LYS A 363 9.02 -12.52 19.96
CA LYS A 363 9.11 -11.05 19.88
C LYS A 363 10.58 -10.62 19.96
N ILE A 364 10.92 -9.59 19.20
CA ILE A 364 12.20 -8.88 19.35
C ILE A 364 11.89 -7.55 20.06
N GLY A 365 12.50 -7.33 21.23
CA GLY A 365 12.06 -6.27 22.13
C GLY A 365 10.58 -6.43 22.51
N ASP A 366 9.82 -5.34 22.45
CA ASP A 366 8.37 -5.36 22.70
C ASP A 366 7.55 -5.87 21.50
N GLY A 367 8.18 -5.98 20.32
CA GLY A 367 7.58 -6.49 19.10
C GLY A 367 6.63 -5.52 18.39
N TYR A 368 6.67 -4.22 18.69
CA TYR A 368 5.81 -3.22 18.07
C TYR A 368 5.89 -3.23 16.54
N LEU A 369 4.77 -2.93 15.88
CA LEU A 369 4.67 -2.93 14.43
C LEU A 369 5.47 -1.78 13.79
N ASP A 370 5.69 -0.70 14.53
CA ASP A 370 6.52 0.43 14.10
C ASP A 370 7.99 0.38 14.55
N ALA A 371 8.43 -0.76 15.10
CA ALA A 371 9.84 -0.99 15.34
C ALA A 371 10.62 -1.12 14.01
N THR A 372 11.89 -0.70 14.05
CA THR A 372 12.87 -1.03 13.03
C THR A 372 13.67 -2.23 13.49
N VAL A 373 13.56 -3.35 12.78
CA VAL A 373 14.17 -4.62 13.16
C VAL A 373 14.88 -5.24 11.96
N VAL A 374 16.08 -5.75 12.20
CA VAL A 374 16.77 -6.68 11.30
C VAL A 374 16.82 -8.01 12.03
N GLN A 375 16.12 -9.01 11.49
CA GLN A 375 16.17 -10.37 11.99
C GLN A 375 16.99 -11.24 11.02
N PRO A 376 18.20 -11.64 11.40
CA PRO A 376 18.95 -12.66 10.67
C PRO A 376 18.23 -14.01 10.73
N GLU A 377 18.38 -14.81 9.68
CA GLU A 377 17.95 -16.21 9.63
C GLU A 377 16.48 -16.46 10.02
N CYS A 378 15.57 -15.78 9.34
CA CYS A 378 14.13 -15.91 9.53
C CYS A 378 13.52 -16.91 8.52
N HIS A 379 12.64 -17.78 9.02
CA HIS A 379 11.84 -18.73 8.21
C HIS A 379 10.35 -18.45 8.31
N SER A 380 9.91 -17.86 9.42
CA SER A 380 8.53 -17.52 9.66
C SER A 380 8.42 -16.18 10.40
N LEU A 381 7.42 -15.41 10.02
CA LEU A 381 6.98 -14.26 10.80
C LEU A 381 5.46 -14.25 10.94
N ILE A 382 4.98 -13.71 12.05
CA ILE A 382 3.55 -13.52 12.33
C ILE A 382 3.36 -12.09 12.82
N MET A 383 2.65 -11.29 12.04
CA MET A 383 2.12 -9.99 12.45
C MET A 383 0.70 -10.22 13.01
N GLN A 384 0.49 -9.86 14.27
CA GLN A 384 -0.70 -10.18 15.05
C GLN A 384 -1.47 -8.90 15.43
N ASP A 385 -2.80 -8.94 15.36
CA ASP A 385 -3.73 -7.94 15.92
C ASP A 385 -4.73 -8.66 16.84
N ASP A 386 -4.50 -8.57 18.16
CA ASP A 386 -5.34 -9.23 19.16
C ASP A 386 -6.70 -8.53 19.32
N TRP A 387 -6.78 -7.23 19.02
CA TRP A 387 -8.03 -6.46 19.08
C TRP A 387 -9.00 -6.90 17.98
N ARG A 388 -8.52 -7.03 16.74
CA ARG A 388 -9.32 -7.55 15.60
C ARG A 388 -9.43 -9.07 15.57
N ARG A 389 -8.58 -9.79 16.31
CA ARG A 389 -8.35 -11.23 16.18
C ARG A 389 -8.01 -11.60 14.73
N PHE A 390 -7.00 -10.93 14.20
CA PHE A 390 -6.53 -11.12 12.84
C PHE A 390 -5.01 -11.27 12.83
N ALA A 391 -4.49 -12.08 11.91
CA ALA A 391 -3.05 -12.26 11.73
C ALA A 391 -2.68 -12.32 10.25
N ILE A 392 -1.51 -11.77 9.96
CA ILE A 392 -0.75 -12.06 8.75
C ILE A 392 0.44 -12.91 9.16
N ALA A 393 0.61 -14.08 8.53
CA ALA A 393 1.80 -14.89 8.74
C ALA A 393 2.48 -15.18 7.40
N MET A 394 3.80 -15.08 7.36
CA MET A 394 4.59 -15.43 6.20
C MET A 394 5.56 -16.53 6.58
N MET A 395 5.66 -17.54 5.72
CA MET A 395 6.72 -18.54 5.75
C MET A 395 7.49 -18.54 4.45
N VAL A 396 8.76 -18.88 4.52
CA VAL A 396 9.60 -19.08 3.35
C VAL A 396 10.39 -20.39 3.48
N ASP A 397 10.56 -21.09 2.36
CA ASP A 397 11.27 -22.38 2.29
C ASP A 397 12.80 -22.25 2.33
N LYS A 398 13.31 -21.05 2.05
CA LYS A 398 14.71 -20.65 2.20
C LYS A 398 14.84 -19.64 3.34
N THR A 399 15.82 -19.82 4.19
CA THR A 399 16.19 -18.85 5.22
C THR A 399 16.46 -17.48 4.59
N ALA A 400 15.87 -16.42 5.13
CA ALA A 400 16.09 -15.04 4.70
C ALA A 400 16.55 -14.16 5.87
N GLU A 401 17.27 -13.07 5.58
CA GLU A 401 17.30 -11.94 6.49
C GLU A 401 15.99 -11.17 6.33
N VAL A 402 15.32 -10.79 7.42
CA VAL A 402 14.08 -10.02 7.34
C VAL A 402 14.26 -8.64 7.94
N TRP A 403 13.92 -7.63 7.16
CA TRP A 403 13.81 -6.24 7.61
C TRP A 403 12.37 -5.90 7.93
N GLN A 404 12.17 -5.21 9.05
CA GLN A 404 10.91 -4.59 9.44
C GLN A 404 11.14 -3.09 9.58
N GLY A 405 10.21 -2.28 9.07
CA GLY A 405 10.17 -0.86 9.44
C GLY A 405 8.81 -0.21 9.24
N PRO A 406 8.57 0.93 9.91
CA PRO A 406 7.33 1.66 9.79
C PRO A 406 7.26 2.46 8.49
N ILE A 407 6.04 2.56 7.96
CA ILE A 407 5.67 3.49 6.91
C ILE A 407 4.93 4.65 7.59
N TYR A 408 5.62 5.76 7.81
CA TYR A 408 5.00 6.98 8.32
C TYR A 408 4.81 7.99 7.19
N THR A 409 3.65 8.64 7.19
CA THR A 409 3.40 9.85 6.41
C THR A 409 3.32 11.07 7.31
N VAL A 410 3.65 12.25 6.80
CA VAL A 410 3.47 13.51 7.51
C VAL A 410 2.21 14.18 6.99
N SER A 411 1.19 14.30 7.84
CA SER A 411 -0.09 14.90 7.49
C SER A 411 -0.28 16.22 8.23
N LEU A 412 -0.96 17.17 7.57
CA LEU A 412 -1.44 18.38 8.21
C LEU A 412 -2.87 18.17 8.73
N SER A 413 -3.05 18.44 10.02
CA SER A 413 -4.35 18.49 10.70
C SER A 413 -4.68 19.92 11.15
N GLU A 414 -5.91 20.15 11.64
CA GLU A 414 -6.27 21.41 12.32
C GLU A 414 -5.35 21.72 13.52
N SER A 415 -4.78 20.69 14.14
CA SER A 415 -3.89 20.79 15.30
C SER A 415 -2.40 20.86 14.94
N GLY A 416 -2.07 21.00 13.65
CA GLY A 416 -0.71 21.05 13.14
C GLY A 416 -0.24 19.74 12.49
N PHE A 417 1.03 19.71 12.12
CA PHE A 417 1.70 18.56 11.51
C PHE A 417 1.86 17.41 12.50
N GLU A 418 1.62 16.20 12.01
CA GLU A 418 1.81 14.96 12.77
C GLU A 418 2.27 13.82 11.85
N LYS A 419 3.04 12.87 12.39
CA LYS A 419 3.26 11.61 11.71
C LYS A 419 2.03 10.71 11.86
N VAL A 420 1.70 9.99 10.80
CA VAL A 420 0.62 9.02 10.78
C VAL A 420 1.16 7.68 10.31
N TYR A 421 0.98 6.66 11.13
CA TYR A 421 1.35 5.29 10.80
C TYR A 421 0.46 4.74 9.68
N GLN A 422 1.05 4.39 8.55
CA GLN A 422 0.35 3.84 7.39
C GLN A 422 0.50 2.33 7.26
N GLY A 423 1.46 1.71 7.95
CA GLY A 423 1.70 0.28 7.95
C GLY A 423 3.14 -0.09 8.28
N THR A 424 3.43 -1.39 8.22
CA THR A 424 4.77 -1.97 8.36
C THR A 424 5.20 -2.52 7.01
N THR A 425 6.43 -2.21 6.59
CA THR A 425 7.11 -2.91 5.50
C THR A 425 7.89 -4.10 6.07
N LEU A 426 7.80 -5.24 5.40
CA LEU A 426 8.51 -6.48 5.69
C LEU A 426 9.28 -6.91 4.45
N VAL A 427 10.60 -6.97 4.52
CA VAL A 427 11.46 -7.29 3.38
C VAL A 427 12.23 -8.57 3.65
N HIS A 428 11.99 -9.62 2.86
CA HIS A 428 12.75 -10.87 2.94
C HIS A 428 13.90 -10.81 1.94
N LEU A 429 15.12 -10.76 2.46
CA LEU A 429 16.35 -10.60 1.70
C LEU A 429 17.12 -11.92 1.59
N PHE A 430 17.51 -12.27 0.37
CA PHE A 430 18.31 -13.44 0.04
C PHE A 430 19.60 -13.02 -0.67
N ASN A 431 20.73 -13.50 -0.18
CA ASN A 431 22.01 -13.38 -0.86
C ASN A 431 22.22 -14.62 -1.73
N LEU A 432 22.06 -14.46 -3.05
CA LEU A 432 22.01 -15.57 -3.99
C LEU A 432 23.28 -15.68 -4.83
N HIS A 433 23.67 -16.93 -5.10
CA HIS A 433 24.56 -17.29 -6.20
C HIS A 433 23.73 -18.00 -7.27
N LEU A 434 23.49 -17.30 -8.39
CA LEU A 434 22.68 -17.81 -9.49
C LEU A 434 23.60 -18.40 -10.55
N LYS A 435 23.50 -19.71 -10.79
CA LYS A 435 24.23 -20.36 -11.87
C LYS A 435 23.50 -20.17 -13.20
N LYS A 436 24.26 -19.92 -14.25
CA LYS A 436 23.75 -19.73 -15.61
C LYS A 436 22.86 -20.90 -16.02
N GLY A 437 21.63 -20.58 -16.40
CA GLY A 437 20.65 -21.52 -16.92
C GLY A 437 20.09 -22.50 -15.88
N ILE A 438 20.50 -22.42 -14.62
CA ILE A 438 19.99 -23.26 -13.53
C ILE A 438 18.98 -22.44 -12.72
N PRO A 439 17.71 -22.85 -12.68
CA PRO A 439 16.70 -22.25 -11.84
C PRO A 439 17.07 -22.27 -10.35
N PHE A 440 16.90 -21.13 -9.68
CA PHE A 440 16.88 -21.02 -8.23
C PHE A 440 15.44 -20.77 -7.77
N GLU A 441 14.93 -21.63 -6.91
CA GLU A 441 13.52 -21.60 -6.46
C GLU A 441 13.40 -21.10 -5.02
N ILE A 442 12.40 -20.25 -4.80
CA ILE A 442 11.97 -19.73 -3.49
C ILE A 442 10.45 -19.82 -3.45
N SER A 443 9.88 -20.29 -2.33
CA SER A 443 8.45 -20.36 -2.13
C SER A 443 8.07 -19.66 -0.84
N PHE A 444 7.17 -18.68 -0.98
CA PHE A 444 6.48 -18.05 0.13
C PHE A 444 5.12 -18.69 0.34
N LEU A 445 4.70 -18.72 1.60
CA LEU A 445 3.33 -18.99 1.98
C LEU A 445 2.85 -17.83 2.85
N LEU A 446 1.80 -17.13 2.42
CA LEU A 446 1.17 -16.03 3.13
C LEU A 446 -0.17 -16.49 3.68
N PHE A 447 -0.36 -16.44 5.00
CA PHE A 447 -1.65 -16.60 5.66
C PHE A 447 -2.22 -15.23 6.01
N ALA A 448 -3.54 -15.07 5.83
CA ALA A 448 -4.27 -13.87 6.20
C ALA A 448 -5.66 -14.24 6.71
N GLY A 449 -5.87 -14.17 8.03
CA GLY A 449 -7.12 -14.67 8.61
C GLY A 449 -7.13 -14.62 10.13
N LYS A 450 -8.01 -15.41 10.72
CA LYS A 450 -8.14 -15.53 12.17
C LYS A 450 -6.98 -16.33 12.76
N PRO A 451 -6.33 -15.88 13.84
CA PRO A 451 -5.24 -16.62 14.46
C PRO A 451 -5.62 -18.07 14.78
N GLU A 452 -6.87 -18.36 15.14
CA GLU A 452 -7.36 -19.69 15.50
C GLU A 452 -7.35 -20.69 14.33
N THR A 453 -7.61 -20.22 13.11
CA THR A 453 -7.64 -21.03 11.88
C THR A 453 -6.27 -21.15 11.21
N MET A 454 -5.27 -20.41 11.71
CA MET A 454 -3.90 -20.45 11.20
C MET A 454 -3.33 -21.88 11.25
N PRO A 455 -2.88 -22.43 10.10
CA PRO A 455 -2.28 -23.76 10.07
C PRO A 455 -1.05 -23.86 10.97
N ASN A 456 -0.90 -24.99 11.68
CA ASN A 456 0.19 -25.20 12.64
C ASN A 456 1.59 -24.94 12.06
N ARG A 457 1.81 -25.17 10.75
CA ARG A 457 3.10 -24.90 10.10
C ARG A 457 3.59 -23.45 10.28
N PHE A 458 2.69 -22.48 10.36
CA PHE A 458 3.05 -21.07 10.59
C PHE A 458 3.45 -20.80 12.04
N ARG A 459 2.95 -21.60 12.98
CA ARG A 459 3.16 -21.42 14.42
C ARG A 459 4.47 -22.05 14.91
N ILE A 460 5.23 -22.71 14.03
CA ILE A 460 6.46 -23.42 14.43
C ILE A 460 7.59 -22.41 14.68
N GLY A 461 7.66 -21.96 15.93
CA GLY A 461 8.86 -21.49 16.64
C GLY A 461 9.13 -22.32 17.91
N GLU A 462 8.29 -23.30 18.22
CA GLU A 462 8.49 -24.24 19.33
C GLU A 462 9.29 -25.46 18.84
N ASN A 463 10.59 -25.48 19.16
CA ASN A 463 11.46 -26.66 19.25
C ASN A 463 11.13 -27.84 18.31
N GLN A 464 11.58 -27.75 17.07
CA GLN A 464 12.09 -28.95 16.39
C GLN A 464 13.62 -28.88 16.34
N THR A 465 14.25 -29.22 17.46
CA THR A 465 15.45 -30.06 17.38
C THR A 465 15.06 -31.31 16.60
N VAL A 466 15.37 -31.30 15.31
CA VAL A 466 15.50 -32.50 14.52
C VAL A 466 16.60 -33.32 15.19
N THR A 467 16.21 -34.26 16.04
CA THR A 467 17.06 -35.42 16.37
C THR A 467 17.22 -36.20 15.08
N ALA A 468 18.30 -35.89 14.35
CA ALA A 468 18.91 -36.82 13.43
C ALA A 468 19.63 -37.92 14.23
N GLY A 469 19.31 -39.18 13.91
CA GLY A 469 19.96 -40.41 14.43
C GLY A 469 19.10 -41.10 15.50
N GLN A 470 18.67 -42.35 15.36
CA GLN A 470 19.06 -43.48 14.51
C GLN A 470 17.83 -44.26 14.06
#